data_AF-A0A9J6GLS5-F1
#
_entry.id   AF-A0A9J6GLS5-F1
#
_cell.length_a   1.000
_cell.length_b   1.000
_cell.length_c   1.000
_cell.angle_alpha   90.00
_cell.angle_beta   90.00
_cell.angle_gamma   90.00
#
_symmetry.space_group_name_H-M   'P 1'
#
loop_
_entity.id
_entity.type
_entity.pdbx_description
1 polymer ?
#
loop_
_entity_poly.entity_id
_entity_poly.type
_entity_poly.pdbx_seq_one_letter_code
_entity_poly.pdbx_strand_id
1 'polypeptide(L)'
;MSGTTGRGSNYINASGRNPPFLFKGMPVVPGRVIGKFASGLRDTGSDTAIVRRGMVDDDCLTGMTRRVVLFEGSVQELPGAKIRVHTPYLVGEIIAA
;
A
#
# COMPACT_ATOMS: atom_id res chain seq x y z
N MET A 1 -9.82 -34.36 -17.33
CA MET A 1 -9.56 -33.88 -15.96
C MET A 1 -8.18 -33.25 -15.91
N SER A 2 -8.09 -31.94 -15.76
CA SER A 2 -7.02 -31.25 -15.01
C SER A 2 -7.33 -29.77 -15.07
N GLY A 3 -7.93 -29.25 -14.00
CA GLY A 3 -8.22 -27.84 -13.84
C GLY A 3 -6.99 -27.14 -13.27
N THR A 4 -6.46 -26.16 -13.98
CA THR A 4 -5.41 -25.28 -13.47
C THR A 4 -6.05 -24.01 -12.96
N THR A 5 -6.38 -23.98 -11.67
CA THR A 5 -6.73 -22.77 -10.93
C THR A 5 -5.55 -21.81 -10.94
N GLY A 6 -5.59 -20.81 -11.83
CA GLY A 6 -4.69 -19.66 -11.78
C GLY A 6 -4.96 -18.86 -10.51
N ARG A 7 -4.09 -19.01 -9.51
CA ARG A 7 -4.07 -18.11 -8.33
C ARG A 7 -3.84 -16.69 -8.82
N GLY A 8 -4.86 -15.85 -8.68
CA GLY A 8 -4.76 -14.41 -8.88
C GLY A 8 -3.60 -13.86 -8.05
N SER A 9 -2.67 -13.23 -8.74
CA SER A 9 -1.49 -12.64 -8.14
C SER A 9 -1.89 -11.38 -7.38
N ASN A 10 -1.83 -11.45 -6.04
CA ASN A 10 -2.16 -10.35 -5.13
C ASN A 10 -1.07 -9.27 -5.11
N TYR A 11 -0.78 -8.66 -6.27
CA TYR A 11 0.06 -7.47 -6.35
C TYR A 11 -0.80 -6.23 -6.09
N ILE A 12 -0.44 -5.48 -5.05
CA ILE A 12 -1.23 -4.37 -4.52
C ILE A 12 -0.33 -3.13 -4.49
N ASN A 13 -0.43 -2.28 -5.53
CA ASN A 13 0.29 -1.01 -5.69
C ASN A 13 -0.63 0.24 -5.70
N ALA A 14 -0.11 1.41 -5.38
CA ALA A 14 -0.84 2.68 -5.23
C ALA A 14 -1.31 3.27 -6.57
N SER A 15 -2.46 2.80 -7.03
CA SER A 15 -3.41 3.40 -7.99
C SER A 15 -4.24 2.25 -8.54
N GLY A 16 -5.52 2.48 -8.83
CA GLY A 16 -6.45 1.45 -9.33
C GLY A 16 -6.13 0.91 -10.72
N ARG A 17 -4.90 1.02 -11.21
CA ARG A 17 -4.39 0.44 -12.45
C ARG A 17 -3.12 -0.33 -12.13
N ASN A 18 -2.87 -1.48 -12.78
CA ASN A 18 -1.55 -2.12 -12.76
C ASN A 18 -0.54 -1.09 -13.25
N PRO A 19 0.33 -0.51 -12.40
CA PRO A 19 1.37 0.37 -12.91
C PRO A 19 2.37 -0.52 -13.66
N PRO A 20 2.90 -0.08 -14.82
CA PRO A 20 3.86 -0.85 -15.61
C PRO A 20 5.24 -1.04 -14.92
N PHE A 21 5.36 -0.70 -13.64
CA PHE A 21 6.61 -0.50 -12.94
C PHE A 21 6.81 -1.47 -11.76
N LEU A 22 6.54 -2.77 -11.97
CA LEU A 22 7.23 -3.79 -11.17
C LEU A 22 8.60 -4.02 -11.81
N PHE A 23 9.54 -3.11 -11.56
CA PHE A 23 10.91 -3.24 -12.04
C PHE A 23 11.62 -4.37 -11.29
N LYS A 24 12.43 -5.16 -12.01
CA LYS A 24 13.33 -6.16 -11.42
C LYS A 24 14.22 -5.46 -10.37
N GLY A 25 14.15 -5.92 -9.12
CA GLY A 25 14.92 -5.35 -8.00
C GLY A 25 14.13 -4.49 -7.02
N MET A 26 12.82 -4.30 -7.21
CA MET A 26 12.00 -3.61 -6.21
C MET A 26 11.82 -4.47 -4.94
N PRO A 27 12.17 -3.96 -3.75
CA PRO A 27 12.08 -4.69 -2.48
C PRO A 27 10.63 -4.79 -1.99
N VAL A 28 9.88 -5.72 -2.56
CA VAL A 28 8.52 -6.06 -2.09
C VAL A 28 8.63 -7.16 -1.04
N VAL A 29 8.17 -6.87 0.18
CA VAL A 29 8.23 -7.79 1.32
C VAL A 29 6.84 -8.05 1.89
N PRO A 30 6.57 -9.27 2.40
CA PRO A 30 5.32 -9.57 3.08
C PRO A 30 5.25 -8.85 4.44
N GLY A 31 4.03 -8.54 4.87
CA GLY A 31 3.75 -7.98 6.19
C GLY A 31 2.26 -7.97 6.50
N ARG A 32 1.89 -7.18 7.51
CA ARG A 32 0.50 -6.97 7.92
C ARG A 32 0.15 -5.50 8.06
N VAL A 33 -1.06 -5.15 7.66
CA VAL A 33 -1.67 -3.82 7.84
C VAL A 33 -3.07 -4.03 8.43
N ILE A 34 -3.34 -3.44 9.60
CA ILE A 34 -4.61 -3.65 10.33
C ILE A 34 -4.90 -5.17 10.49
N GLY A 35 -3.86 -5.95 10.79
CA GLY A 35 -3.95 -7.42 10.90
C GLY A 35 -4.15 -8.19 9.60
N LYS A 36 -4.48 -7.52 8.47
CA LYS A 36 -4.65 -8.13 7.15
C LYS A 36 -3.28 -8.38 6.50
N PHE A 37 -3.13 -9.50 5.79
CA PHE A 37 -1.90 -9.79 5.03
C PHE A 37 -1.75 -8.80 3.88
N ALA A 38 -0.54 -8.27 3.72
CA ALA A 38 -0.20 -7.34 2.65
C ALA A 38 1.22 -7.60 2.13
N SER A 39 1.47 -7.18 0.89
CA SER A 39 2.82 -7.06 0.32
C SER A 39 3.15 -5.57 0.25
N GLY A 40 4.21 -5.15 0.92
CA GLY A 40 4.65 -3.76 0.96
C GLY A 40 5.90 -3.56 0.10
N LEU A 41 5.89 -2.53 -0.74
CA LEU A 41 7.08 -2.03 -1.40
C LEU A 41 7.87 -1.17 -0.40
N ARG A 42 9.16 -1.48 -0.17
CA ARG A 42 10.05 -0.55 0.53
C ARG A 42 10.44 0.57 -0.42
N ASP A 43 9.82 1.72 -0.23
CA ASP A 43 10.13 2.95 -0.94
C ASP A 43 10.78 3.95 0.02
N THR A 44 12.09 4.14 -0.09
CA THR A 44 12.83 5.14 0.71
C THR A 44 12.70 6.55 0.14
N GLY A 45 12.14 6.72 -1.06
CA GLY A 45 11.87 8.01 -1.67
C GLY A 45 10.53 8.63 -1.23
N SER A 46 9.73 7.90 -0.46
CA SER A 46 8.47 8.38 0.08
C SER A 46 8.57 8.68 1.58
N ASP A 47 7.99 9.80 1.99
CA ASP A 47 7.90 10.24 3.39
C ASP A 47 6.64 9.71 4.11
N THR A 48 5.77 9.01 3.37
CA THR A 48 4.49 8.51 3.86
C THR A 48 4.20 7.11 3.33
N ALA A 49 3.61 6.25 4.15
CA ALA A 49 3.05 5.00 3.65
C ALA A 49 1.77 5.28 2.84
N ILE A 50 1.60 4.61 1.70
CA ILE A 50 0.37 4.62 0.94
C ILE A 50 -0.30 3.25 1.05
N VAL A 51 -1.55 3.22 1.50
CA VAL A 51 -2.30 1.97 1.70
C VAL A 51 -3.56 1.99 0.85
N ARG A 52 -3.88 0.86 0.22
CA ARG A 52 -5.11 0.76 -0.57
C ARG A 52 -6.33 0.92 0.32
N ARG A 53 -7.29 1.72 -0.15
CA ARG A 53 -8.55 1.95 0.55
C ARG A 53 -9.26 0.68 1.00
N GLY A 54 -9.25 -0.40 0.20
CA GLY A 54 -9.87 -1.68 0.57
C GLY A 54 -9.19 -2.44 1.73
N MET A 55 -8.00 -2.02 2.17
CA MET A 55 -7.38 -2.54 3.39
C MET A 55 -7.78 -1.75 4.64
N VAL A 56 -8.25 -0.51 4.46
CA VAL A 56 -8.56 0.44 5.52
C VAL A 56 -10.07 0.43 5.76
N ASP A 57 -10.48 0.08 6.98
CA ASP A 57 -11.88 0.20 7.39
C ASP A 57 -12.20 1.67 7.71
N ASP A 58 -13.46 2.09 7.56
CA ASP A 58 -13.84 3.51 7.64
C ASP A 58 -13.52 4.14 9.00
N ASP A 59 -13.60 3.34 10.08
CA ASP A 59 -13.26 3.74 11.45
C ASP A 59 -11.76 4.07 11.63
N CYS A 60 -10.91 3.67 10.68
CA CYS A 60 -9.49 4.04 10.67
C CYS A 60 -9.25 5.41 10.01
N LEU A 61 -10.23 6.00 9.33
CA LEU A 61 -10.06 7.30 8.67
C LEU A 61 -9.99 8.43 9.70
N THR A 62 -9.08 9.36 9.46
CA THR A 62 -8.83 10.51 10.37
C THR A 62 -9.74 11.70 10.09
N GLY A 63 -10.46 11.71 8.96
CA GLY A 63 -11.19 12.88 8.46
C GLY A 63 -10.31 13.96 7.81
N MET A 64 -8.98 13.82 7.89
CA MET A 64 -8.02 14.74 7.25
C MET A 64 -7.54 14.17 5.91
N THR A 65 -7.16 15.02 4.97
CA THR A 65 -6.47 14.61 3.74
C THR A 65 -4.97 14.88 3.83
N ARG A 66 -4.20 14.17 3.01
CA ARG A 66 -2.76 14.32 2.82
C ARG A 66 -2.48 14.53 1.35
N ARG A 67 -1.62 15.51 1.06
CA ARG A 67 -1.08 15.73 -0.27
C ARG A 67 0.06 14.77 -0.54
N VAL A 68 -0.03 14.01 -1.63
CA VAL A 68 1.00 13.08 -2.09
C VAL A 68 1.44 13.48 -3.48
N VAL A 69 2.75 13.62 -3.68
CA VAL A 69 3.34 13.82 -5.00
C VAL A 69 3.80 12.47 -5.53
N LEU A 70 3.23 12.05 -6.66
CA LEU A 70 3.63 10.80 -7.32
C LEU A 70 4.95 10.98 -8.07
N PHE A 71 5.59 9.87 -8.42
CA PHE A 71 6.93 9.89 -9.03
C PHE A 71 6.97 10.68 -10.36
N GLU A 72 5.84 10.75 -11.08
CA GLU A 72 5.70 11.53 -12.32
C GLU A 72 5.39 13.02 -12.08
N GLY A 73 5.34 13.46 -10.82
CA GLY A 73 5.11 14.86 -10.42
C GLY A 73 3.65 15.24 -10.24
N SER A 74 2.70 14.33 -10.46
CA SER A 74 1.28 14.60 -10.21
C SER A 74 0.99 14.68 -8.72
N VAL A 75 0.01 15.51 -8.34
CA VAL A 75 -0.38 15.72 -6.94
C VAL A 75 -1.76 15.10 -6.68
N GLN A 76 -1.86 14.28 -5.65
CA GLN A 76 -3.12 13.67 -5.20
C GLN A 76 -3.42 14.05 -3.74
N GLU A 77 -4.67 14.38 -3.46
CA GLU A 77 -5.19 14.52 -2.09
C GLU A 77 -5.82 13.19 -1.68
N LEU A 78 -5.20 12.49 -0.72
CA LEU A 78 -5.61 11.17 -0.26
C LEU A 78 -6.12 11.24 1.19
N PRO A 79 -7.14 10.46 1.59
CA PRO A 79 -7.60 10.40 2.98
C PRO A 79 -6.52 9.85 3.91
N GLY A 80 -6.25 10.54 5.02
CA GLY A 80 -5.38 10.03 6.07
C GLY A 80 -6.05 8.91 6.87
N ALA A 81 -5.35 7.80 7.07
CA ALA A 81 -5.82 6.66 7.84
C ALA A 81 -4.85 6.30 8.96
N LYS A 82 -5.36 6.16 10.18
CA LYS A 82 -4.63 5.69 11.34
C LYS A 82 -4.58 4.16 11.32
N ILE A 83 -3.39 3.59 11.09
CA ILE A 83 -3.23 2.15 10.86
C ILE A 83 -2.09 1.56 11.70
N ARG A 84 -2.21 0.28 12.04
CA ARG A 84 -1.10 -0.51 12.62
C ARG A 84 -0.43 -1.34 11.54
N VAL A 85 0.88 -1.17 11.40
CA VAL A 85 1.73 -1.82 10.40
C VAL A 85 2.70 -2.78 11.10
N HIS A 86 2.93 -3.93 10.48
CA HIS A 86 3.93 -4.90 10.89
C HIS A 86 4.65 -5.46 9.66
N THR A 87 5.75 -4.81 9.28
CA THR A 87 6.62 -5.20 8.16
C THR A 87 8.08 -5.18 8.64
N PRO A 88 9.03 -5.81 7.92
CA PRO A 88 10.45 -5.75 8.29
C PRO A 88 11.06 -4.34 8.36
N TYR A 89 10.44 -3.34 7.71
CA TYR A 89 10.98 -1.97 7.61
C TYR A 89 10.18 -0.93 8.39
N LEU A 90 8.96 -1.28 8.80
CA LEU A 90 8.06 -0.40 9.53
C LEU A 90 7.15 -1.22 10.44
N VAL A 91 7.23 -0.95 11.73
CA VAL A 91 6.40 -1.57 12.78
C VAL A 91 5.85 -0.47 13.68
N GLY A 92 4.55 -0.47 13.91
CA GLY A 92 3.91 0.48 14.82
C GLY A 92 2.61 1.04 14.28
N GLU A 93 2.11 2.06 14.98
CA GLU A 93 0.94 2.85 14.57
C GLU A 93 1.42 4.09 13.81
N ILE A 94 0.83 4.34 12.64
CA ILE A 94 1.17 5.47 11.77
C ILE A 94 -0.09 6.10 11.20
N ILE A 95 0.05 7.30 10.64
CA ILE A 95 -0.94 7.86 9.71
C ILE A 95 -0.45 7.61 8.30
N ALA A 96 -1.15 6.76 7.55
CA ALA A 96 -0.92 6.50 6.14
C ALA A 96 -1.85 7.34 5.27
N ALA A 97 -1.51 7.45 3.97
CA ALA A 97 -2.35 8.02 2.92
C ALA A 97 -3.04 6.92 2.10
#